data_AF-A0A953BPB0-F1
#
_entry.id   AF-A0A953BPB0-F1
#
_cell.length_a   1.000
_cell.length_b   1.000
_cell.length_c   1.000
_cell.angle_alpha   90.00
_cell.angle_beta   90.00
_cell.angle_gamma   90.00
#
_symmetry.space_group_name_H-M   'P 1'
#
loop_
_entity.id
_entity.type
_entity.pdbx_description
1 polymer ?
#
loop_
_entity_poly.entity_id
_entity_poly.type
_entity_poly.pdbx_seq_one_letter_code
_entity_poly.pdbx_strand_id
1 'polypeptide(L)'
;MIRSVRLDDETNELLERAARESGESPSEVIRRAIREVSRKRLPKSSGQSVYERFEHLIGSFDSGKGKAAELRRRRTPASESGRVAAEAIAKKFEKRQRARKKRT
;
A
#
# COMPACT_ATOMS: atom_id res chain seq x y z
N MET A 1 -3.39 -6.78 10.52
CA MET A 1 -4.37 -7.43 11.43
C MET A 1 -3.59 -8.21 12.47
N ILE A 2 -3.83 -8.00 13.76
CA ILE A 2 -3.17 -8.74 14.85
C ILE A 2 -4.09 -9.90 15.25
N ARG A 3 -3.55 -11.11 15.37
CA ARG A 3 -4.26 -12.30 15.87
C ARG A 3 -3.58 -12.76 17.15
N SER A 4 -4.37 -13.08 18.17
CA SER A 4 -3.91 -13.69 19.42
C SER A 4 -4.35 -15.16 19.47
N VAL A 5 -3.46 -16.02 19.97
CA VAL A 5 -3.71 -17.46 20.15
C VAL A 5 -3.19 -17.83 21.53
N ARG A 6 -3.96 -18.62 22.29
CA ARG A 6 -3.50 -19.17 23.57
C ARG A 6 -2.77 -20.48 23.27
N LEU A 7 -1.59 -20.63 23.85
CA LEU A 7 -0.78 -21.86 23.78
C LEU A 7 -0.85 -22.55 25.14
N ASP A 8 -0.78 -23.87 25.14
CA ASP A 8 -0.47 -24.66 26.34
C ASP A 8 0.99 -24.43 26.76
N ASP A 9 1.29 -24.78 28.01
CA ASP A 9 2.60 -24.51 28.62
C ASP A 9 3.74 -25.23 27.89
N GLU A 10 3.52 -26.49 27.47
CA GLU A 10 4.51 -27.28 26.72
C GLU A 10 4.86 -26.62 25.38
N THR A 11 3.85 -26.23 24.61
CA THR A 11 4.05 -25.54 23.32
C THR A 11 4.76 -24.20 23.51
N ASN A 12 4.48 -23.49 24.61
CA ASN A 12 5.13 -22.22 24.90
C ASN A 12 6.63 -22.41 25.24
N GLU A 13 6.98 -23.45 26.00
CA GLU A 13 8.39 -23.80 26.27
C GLU A 13 9.14 -24.20 25.00
N LEU A 14 8.51 -24.97 24.12
CA LEU A 14 9.09 -25.36 22.83
C LEU A 14 9.34 -24.13 21.94
N LEU A 15 8.39 -23.19 21.92
CA LEU A 15 8.52 -21.95 21.16
C LEU A 15 9.69 -21.10 21.66
N GLU A 16 9.81 -20.95 22.98
CA GLU A 16 10.91 -20.23 23.62
C GLU A 16 12.27 -20.87 23.32
N ARG A 17 12.35 -22.21 23.40
CA ARG A 17 13.58 -22.94 23.07
C ARG A 17 13.98 -22.73 21.59
N ALA A 18 13.02 -22.89 20.68
CA ALA A 18 13.25 -22.70 19.25
C ALA A 18 13.67 -21.26 18.91
N ALA A 19 13.10 -20.25 19.58
CA ALA A 19 13.49 -18.85 19.43
C ALA A 19 14.95 -18.63 19.86
N ARG A 20 15.36 -19.18 21.01
CA ARG A 20 16.74 -19.08 21.51
C ARG A 20 17.75 -19.77 20.59
N GLU A 21 17.45 -20.98 20.14
CA GLU A 21 18.35 -21.76 19.27
C GLU A 21 18.53 -21.11 17.90
N SER A 22 17.48 -20.50 17.35
CA SER A 22 17.53 -19.83 16.05
C SER A 22 17.94 -18.36 16.10
N GLY A 23 17.97 -17.74 17.28
CA GLY A 23 18.19 -16.29 17.43
C GLY A 23 17.05 -15.43 16.87
N GLU A 24 15.90 -16.04 16.58
CA GLU A 24 14.73 -15.36 16.02
C GLU A 24 13.72 -14.99 17.12
N SER A 25 12.87 -13.99 16.86
CA SER A 25 11.74 -13.72 17.76
C SER A 25 10.71 -14.85 17.72
N PRO A 26 9.97 -15.12 18.83
CA PRO A 26 8.90 -16.14 18.84
C PRO A 26 7.87 -15.97 17.73
N SER A 27 7.52 -14.72 17.39
CA SER A 27 6.61 -14.44 16.28
C SER A 27 7.17 -14.83 14.91
N GLU A 28 8.48 -14.73 14.71
CA GLU A 28 9.12 -15.15 13.45
C GLU A 28 9.17 -16.68 13.34
N VAL A 29 9.46 -17.36 14.45
CA VAL A 29 9.40 -18.82 14.54
C VAL A 29 8.00 -19.33 14.20
N ILE A 30 6.95 -18.71 14.77
CA ILE A 30 5.55 -19.03 14.45
C ILE A 30 5.25 -18.80 12.96
N ARG A 31 5.67 -17.66 12.40
CA ARG A 31 5.48 -17.36 10.97
C ARG A 31 6.15 -18.40 10.08
N ARG A 32 7.37 -18.81 10.42
CA ARG A 32 8.11 -19.85 9.69
C ARG A 32 7.41 -21.20 9.76
N ALA A 33 6.99 -21.64 10.95
CA ALA A 33 6.25 -22.89 11.13
C ALA A 33 4.95 -22.90 10.32
N ILE A 34 4.17 -21.81 10.36
CA ILE A 34 2.96 -21.66 9.57
C ILE A 34 3.27 -21.74 8.06
N ARG A 35 4.35 -21.08 7.59
CA ARG A 35 4.77 -21.16 6.18
C ARG A 35 5.15 -22.58 5.78
N GLU A 36 5.85 -23.33 6.61
CA GLU A 36 6.23 -24.71 6.31
C GLU A 36 5.03 -25.66 6.21
N VAL A 37 4.09 -25.53 7.14
CA VAL A 37 2.83 -26.30 7.11
C VAL A 37 1.97 -25.89 5.92
N SER A 38 1.90 -24.60 5.62
CA SER A 38 1.05 -24.08 4.56
C SER A 38 1.61 -24.28 3.15
N ARG A 39 2.93 -24.38 2.96
CA ARG A 39 3.54 -24.82 1.68
C ARG A 39 3.06 -26.21 1.25
N LYS A 40 2.68 -27.07 2.21
CA LYS A 40 2.07 -28.38 1.92
C LYS A 40 0.59 -28.30 1.50
N ARG A 41 -0.07 -27.14 1.65
CA ARG A 41 -1.53 -26.97 1.46
C ARG A 41 -1.99 -25.79 0.60
N LEU A 42 -1.14 -24.82 0.31
CA LEU A 42 -1.52 -23.75 -0.62
C LEU A 42 -1.42 -24.30 -2.06
N PRO A 43 -2.53 -24.42 -2.81
CA PRO A 43 -2.40 -24.15 -4.24
C PRO A 43 -1.76 -22.77 -4.33
N LYS A 44 -0.67 -22.64 -5.10
CA LYS A 44 -0.12 -21.33 -5.43
C LYS A 44 -1.31 -20.44 -5.77
N SER A 45 -1.46 -19.31 -5.09
CA SER A 45 -2.20 -18.19 -5.63
C SER A 45 -1.41 -17.68 -6.85
N SER A 46 -1.34 -18.49 -7.90
CA SER A 46 -0.86 -18.13 -9.23
C SER A 46 -2.00 -17.55 -10.07
N GLY A 47 -3.12 -17.21 -9.44
CA GLY A 47 -4.13 -16.38 -10.07
C GLY A 47 -3.62 -14.94 -10.05
N GLN A 48 -3.47 -14.36 -11.24
CA GLN A 48 -3.24 -12.94 -11.42
C GLN A 48 -4.09 -12.13 -10.44
N SER A 49 -3.49 -11.11 -9.83
CA SER A 49 -4.25 -10.21 -8.96
C SER A 49 -5.47 -9.66 -9.72
N VAL A 50 -6.54 -9.28 -9.01
CA VAL A 50 -7.71 -8.65 -9.66
C VAL A 50 -7.23 -7.51 -10.57
N TYR A 51 -6.26 -6.73 -10.11
CA TYR A 51 -5.63 -5.66 -10.89
C TYR A 51 -4.93 -6.17 -12.16
N GLU A 52 -4.10 -7.20 -12.08
CA GLU A 52 -3.43 -7.82 -13.24
C GLU A 52 -4.43 -8.38 -14.26
N ARG A 53 -5.58 -8.90 -13.80
CA ARG A 53 -6.67 -9.34 -14.69
C ARG A 53 -7.32 -8.20 -15.44
N PHE A 54 -7.32 -6.98 -14.90
CA PHE A 54 -7.90 -5.80 -15.55
C PHE A 54 -6.85 -4.89 -16.19
N GLU A 55 -5.55 -5.19 -16.07
CA GLU A 55 -4.46 -4.35 -16.57
C GLU A 55 -4.58 -4.08 -18.09
N HIS A 56 -4.95 -5.09 -18.87
CA HIS A 56 -5.18 -4.94 -20.32
C HIS A 56 -6.43 -4.10 -20.68
N LEU A 57 -7.34 -3.88 -19.73
CA LEU A 57 -8.53 -3.06 -19.89
C LEU A 57 -8.28 -1.61 -19.47
N ILE A 58 -7.28 -1.35 -18.63
CA ILE A 58 -6.86 -0.01 -18.23
C ILE A 58 -6.22 0.67 -19.45
N GLY A 59 -6.93 1.62 -20.04
CA GLY A 59 -6.51 2.32 -21.26
C GLY A 59 -7.04 1.74 -22.58
N SER A 60 -7.74 0.59 -22.55
CA SER A 60 -8.40 0.03 -23.74
C SER A 60 -9.66 0.81 -24.16
N PHE A 61 -10.27 1.56 -23.24
CA PHE A 61 -11.32 2.52 -23.58
C PHE A 61 -10.70 3.91 -23.70
N ASP A 62 -10.34 4.27 -24.93
CA ASP A 62 -10.18 5.66 -25.32
C ASP A 62 -11.58 6.29 -25.18
N SER A 63 -11.80 7.01 -24.08
CA SER A 63 -13.04 7.77 -23.84
C SER A 63 -13.32 8.58 -25.10
N GLY A 64 -14.37 8.18 -25.80
CA GLY A 64 -14.51 8.37 -27.24
C GLY A 64 -14.20 9.78 -27.73
N LYS A 65 -13.77 9.85 -29.00
CA LYS A 65 -13.75 11.07 -29.81
C LYS A 65 -15.15 11.70 -29.81
N GLY A 66 -15.40 12.54 -28.83
CA GLY A 66 -16.65 13.24 -28.63
C GLY A 66 -16.31 14.59 -28.05
N LYS A 67 -17.01 15.62 -28.54
CA LYS A 67 -16.84 17.06 -28.25
C LYS A 67 -16.41 17.44 -26.81
N ALA A 68 -16.70 16.61 -25.80
CA ALA A 68 -16.29 16.80 -24.41
C ALA A 68 -14.76 16.82 -24.18
N ALA A 69 -13.98 15.93 -24.80
CA ALA A 69 -12.52 15.91 -24.65
C ALA A 69 -11.86 17.12 -25.35
N GLU A 70 -12.42 17.51 -26.49
CA GLU A 70 -11.97 18.69 -27.27
C GLU A 70 -12.32 20.00 -26.56
N LEU A 71 -13.50 20.10 -25.93
CA LEU A 71 -13.88 21.26 -25.10
C LEU A 71 -12.95 21.42 -23.90
N ARG A 72 -12.53 20.30 -23.28
CA ARG A 72 -11.63 20.32 -22.12
C ARG A 72 -10.21 20.77 -22.52
N ARG A 73 -9.74 20.39 -23.72
CA ARG A 73 -8.47 20.88 -24.29
C ARG A 73 -8.54 22.36 -24.70
N ARG A 74 -9.69 22.84 -25.22
CA ARG A 74 -9.88 24.26 -25.60
C ARG A 74 -10.00 25.21 -24.41
N ARG A 75 -10.59 24.78 -23.29
CA ARG A 75 -10.84 25.64 -22.12
C ARG A 75 -9.65 25.79 -21.18
N THR A 76 -8.58 25.04 -21.36
CA THR A 76 -7.46 25.06 -20.43
C THR A 76 -6.16 25.16 -21.21
N PRO A 77 -5.60 26.37 -21.40
CA PRO A 77 -4.20 26.47 -21.81
C PRO A 77 -3.36 25.80 -20.72
N ALA A 78 -2.64 24.74 -21.10
CA ALA A 78 -1.88 23.86 -20.22
C ALA A 78 -0.81 24.58 -19.35
N SER A 79 -0.58 25.87 -19.59
CA SER A 79 0.40 26.71 -18.88
C SER A 79 -0.16 27.48 -17.68
N GLU A 80 -1.48 27.75 -17.61
CA GLU A 80 -2.06 28.56 -16.53
C GLU A 80 -2.55 27.72 -15.35
N SER A 81 -3.25 26.61 -15.60
CA SER A 81 -3.82 25.78 -14.53
C SER A 81 -2.74 25.13 -13.66
N GLY A 82 -1.59 24.77 -14.25
CA GLY A 82 -0.45 24.22 -13.52
C GLY A 82 0.24 25.26 -12.63
N ARG A 83 0.44 26.50 -13.12
CA ARG A 83 1.06 27.58 -12.34
C ARG A 83 0.16 28.03 -11.19
N VAL A 84 -1.14 28.17 -11.42
CA VAL A 84 -2.10 28.57 -10.38
C VAL A 84 -2.22 27.49 -9.30
N ALA A 85 -2.25 26.21 -9.67
CA ALA A 85 -2.25 25.11 -8.71
C ALA A 85 -0.95 25.06 -7.90
N ALA A 86 0.20 25.22 -8.55
CA ALA A 86 1.51 25.25 -7.89
C ALA A 86 1.64 26.44 -6.91
N GLU A 87 1.19 27.64 -7.30
CA GLU A 87 1.20 28.82 -6.42
C GLU A 87 0.28 28.66 -5.20
N ALA A 88 -0.90 28.07 -5.39
CA ALA A 88 -1.83 27.81 -4.30
C ALA A 88 -1.27 26.79 -3.29
N ILE A 89 -0.55 25.78 -3.78
CA ILE A 89 0.14 24.79 -2.95
C ILE A 89 1.30 25.45 -2.19
N ALA A 90 2.12 26.27 -2.86
CA ALA A 90 3.24 26.99 -2.24
C ALA A 90 2.76 27.94 -1.13
N LYS A 91 1.72 28.75 -1.37
CA LYS A 91 1.15 29.65 -0.35
C LYS A 91 0.58 28.89 0.86
N LYS A 92 -0.06 27.73 0.64
CA LYS A 92 -0.54 26.87 1.74
C LYS A 92 0.62 26.33 2.57
N PHE A 93 1.73 25.98 1.94
CA PHE A 93 2.90 25.45 2.62
C PHE A 93 3.61 26.52 3.46
N GLU A 94 3.81 27.72 2.92
CA GLU A 94 4.39 28.84 3.68
C GLU A 94 3.54 29.25 4.89
N LYS A 95 2.21 29.32 4.71
CA LYS A 95 1.29 29.65 5.83
C LYS A 95 1.39 28.62 6.96
N ARG A 96 1.52 27.34 6.62
CA ARG A 96 1.73 26.26 7.60
C ARG A 96 3.08 26.38 8.34
N GLN A 97 4.15 26.72 7.63
CA GLN A 97 5.48 26.91 8.25
C GLN A 97 5.50 28.12 9.20
N ARG A 98 4.90 29.25 8.81
CA ARG A 98 4.78 30.45 9.67
C ARG A 98 3.93 30.20 10.90
N ALA A 99 2.84 29.42 10.78
CA ALA A 99 2.03 29.02 11.93
C ALA A 99 2.78 28.10 12.90
N ARG A 100 3.69 27.26 12.40
CA ARG A 100 4.53 26.37 13.21
C ARG A 100 5.63 27.13 13.96
N LYS A 101 6.22 28.16 13.33
CA LYS A 101 7.30 28.98 13.92
C LYS A 101 6.82 29.99 14.98
N LYS A 102 5.52 30.30 15.04
CA LYS A 102 4.92 31.14 16.09
C LYS A 102 4.52 30.37 17.37
N ARG A 103 4.66 29.04 17.37
CA ARG A 103 4.33 28.14 18.48
C ARG A 103 5.57 27.69 19.28
N THR A 104 6.74 28.22 18.93
CA THR A 104 8.03 28.07 19.60
C THR A 104 8.51 29.45 19.99
#